data_AF-B0S0Z0-F1
#
_entry.id   AF-B0S0Z0-F1
#
_cell.length_a   1.000
_cell.length_b   1.000
_cell.length_c   1.000
_cell.angle_alpha   90.00
_cell.angle_beta   90.00
_cell.angle_gamma   90.00
#
_symmetry.space_group_name_H-M   'P 1'
#
loop_
_entity.id
_entity.type
_entity.pdbx_description
1 polymer ?
#
loop_
_entity_poly.entity_id
_entity_poly.type
_entity_poly.pdbx_seq_one_letter_code
_entity_poly.pdbx_strand_id
1 'polypeptide(L)'
;MGNAQRKIEVFPQYVEKKELEIKKIEQTKKLNRPSRKTNLFSTFNKVMICVVICLSILVMNRYSKIQSMSSELKEVKNQVMLIEGNRDVIKSSIESKLTNKNIEEIAKNNLGMQFPENAQIMYLKLEEK
;
A
#
# COMPACT_ATOMS: atom_id res chain seq x y z
N MET A 1 39.97 37.57 -122.33
CA MET A 1 40.76 37.12 -121.15
C MET A 1 40.58 38.19 -120.09
N GLY A 2 39.63 38.09 -119.17
CA GLY A 2 39.70 37.26 -117.95
C GLY A 2 40.47 38.05 -116.87
N ASN A 3 39.97 38.36 -115.67
CA ASN A 3 38.85 37.82 -114.91
C ASN A 3 38.35 38.88 -113.92
N ALA A 4 37.03 39.12 -113.90
CA ALA A 4 36.37 39.81 -112.79
C ALA A 4 36.45 38.90 -111.54
N GLN A 5 37.16 39.33 -110.51
CA GLN A 5 37.16 38.62 -109.23
C GLN A 5 35.83 38.87 -108.53
N ARG A 6 34.99 37.84 -108.56
CA ARG A 6 33.71 37.75 -107.85
C ARG A 6 34.00 37.77 -106.34
N LYS A 7 33.46 38.76 -105.62
CA LYS A 7 33.48 38.78 -104.14
C LYS A 7 32.74 37.55 -103.64
N ILE A 8 33.41 36.74 -102.81
CA ILE A 8 32.80 35.61 -102.12
C ILE A 8 32.41 36.13 -100.74
N GLU A 9 31.12 36.38 -100.53
CA GLU A 9 30.56 36.62 -99.20
C GLU A 9 30.52 35.28 -98.46
N VAL A 10 31.41 35.12 -97.49
CA VAL A 10 31.45 33.93 -96.63
C VAL A 10 30.54 34.20 -95.44
N PHE A 11 29.30 33.69 -95.50
CA PHE A 11 28.39 33.65 -94.36
C PHE A 11 28.85 32.58 -93.36
N PRO A 12 29.11 32.90 -92.08
CA PRO A 12 29.14 31.87 -91.06
C PRO A 12 27.71 31.39 -90.75
N GLN A 13 27.61 30.07 -90.79
CA GLN A 13 26.48 29.16 -90.69
C GLN A 13 25.60 29.37 -89.44
N TYR A 14 24.28 29.32 -89.62
CA TYR A 14 23.27 29.34 -88.56
C TYR A 14 23.47 28.14 -87.62
N VAL A 15 23.77 28.41 -86.34
CA VAL A 15 23.83 27.37 -85.30
C VAL A 15 22.52 27.41 -84.53
N GLU A 16 21.76 26.34 -84.71
CA GLU A 16 20.49 26.02 -84.08
C GLU A 16 20.55 26.19 -82.55
N LYS A 17 19.62 26.98 -81.98
CA LYS A 17 19.42 27.07 -80.53
C LYS A 17 18.89 25.73 -80.03
N LYS A 18 19.79 24.87 -79.53
CA LYS A 18 19.39 23.68 -78.78
C LYS A 18 18.96 24.10 -77.38
N GLU A 19 17.64 24.16 -77.16
CA GLU A 19 17.07 24.23 -75.83
C GLU A 19 17.54 23.01 -75.03
N LEU A 20 18.47 23.24 -74.11
CA LEU A 20 18.92 22.22 -73.18
C LEU A 20 17.87 22.11 -72.06
N GLU A 21 16.86 21.28 -72.29
CA GLU A 21 16.06 20.70 -71.22
C GLU A 21 16.96 19.82 -70.34
N ILE A 22 17.54 20.40 -69.30
CA ILE A 22 18.20 19.63 -68.25
C ILE A 22 17.29 19.65 -67.02
N LYS A 23 16.53 18.56 -66.92
CA LYS A 23 15.76 18.08 -65.76
C LYS A 23 16.24 18.70 -64.46
N LYS A 24 15.34 19.42 -63.78
CA LYS A 24 15.43 19.63 -62.33
C LYS A 24 15.55 18.25 -61.68
N ILE A 25 16.76 17.90 -61.28
CA ILE A 25 16.96 16.79 -60.36
C ILE A 25 16.42 17.32 -59.03
N GLU A 26 15.13 17.13 -58.78
CA GLU A 26 14.58 17.20 -57.44
C GLU A 26 15.27 16.11 -56.64
N GLN A 27 16.43 16.44 -56.06
CA GLN A 27 17.01 15.66 -54.99
C GLN A 27 16.11 15.87 -53.77
N THR A 28 14.97 15.19 -53.76
CA THR A 28 14.30 14.89 -52.49
C THR A 28 15.28 14.02 -51.72
N LYS A 29 16.11 14.63 -50.88
CA LYS A 29 16.82 13.93 -49.82
C LYS A 29 15.72 13.32 -48.95
N LYS A 30 15.31 12.09 -49.27
CA LYS A 30 14.47 11.30 -48.38
C LYS A 30 15.30 11.15 -47.11
N LEU A 31 14.87 11.83 -46.06
CA LEU A 31 15.43 11.67 -44.74
C LEU A 31 15.21 10.20 -44.38
N ASN A 32 16.26 9.38 -44.49
CA ASN A 32 16.22 7.99 -44.05
C ASN A 32 16.06 8.00 -42.53
N ARG A 33 14.82 8.16 -42.06
CA ARG A 33 14.50 7.93 -40.65
C ARG A 33 14.81 6.46 -40.40
N PRO A 34 15.73 6.11 -39.48
CA PRO A 34 15.94 4.72 -39.15
C PRO A 34 14.61 4.16 -38.66
N SER A 35 14.08 3.14 -39.34
CA SER A 35 12.94 2.41 -38.80
C SER A 35 13.44 1.76 -37.51
N ARG A 36 13.11 2.37 -36.36
CA ARG A 36 13.32 1.73 -35.06
C ARG A 36 12.47 0.47 -35.10
N LYS A 37 13.10 -0.67 -35.39
CA LYS A 37 12.49 -1.98 -35.12
C LYS A 37 12.35 -2.03 -33.60
N THR A 38 11.17 -1.65 -33.11
CA THR A 38 10.85 -1.77 -31.70
C THR A 38 10.82 -3.27 -31.42
N ASN A 39 11.77 -3.75 -30.63
CA ASN A 39 11.70 -5.10 -30.10
C ASN A 39 10.54 -5.12 -29.10
N LEU A 40 9.32 -5.37 -29.60
CA LEU A 40 8.06 -5.42 -28.83
C LEU A 40 8.19 -6.32 -27.60
N PHE A 41 8.97 -7.39 -27.70
CA PHE A 41 9.34 -8.27 -26.59
C PHE A 41 10.13 -7.55 -25.47
N SER A 42 11.05 -6.65 -25.81
CA SER A 42 11.85 -5.91 -24.83
C SER A 42 11.01 -4.87 -24.08
N THR A 43 10.09 -4.21 -24.78
CA THR A 43 9.13 -3.29 -24.14
C THR A 43 8.11 -4.03 -23.28
N PHE A 44 7.65 -5.20 -23.73
CA PHE A 44 6.70 -6.04 -22.96
C PHE A 44 7.31 -6.51 -21.64
N ASN A 45 8.56 -6.99 -21.66
CA ASN A 45 9.26 -7.40 -20.44
C ASN A 45 9.44 -6.25 -19.44
N LYS A 46 9.75 -5.04 -19.91
CA LYS A 46 9.87 -3.85 -19.05
C LYS A 46 8.53 -3.47 -18.41
N VAL A 47 7.44 -3.55 -19.18
CA VAL A 47 6.09 -3.30 -18.66
C VAL A 47 5.70 -4.35 -17.63
N MET A 48 5.98 -5.62 -17.88
CA MET A 48 5.70 -6.70 -16.92
C MET A 48 6.47 -6.52 -15.60
N ILE A 49 7.75 -6.14 -15.66
CA ILE A 49 8.53 -5.83 -14.45
C ILE A 49 7.90 -4.66 -13.67
N CYS A 50 7.47 -3.60 -14.35
CA CYS A 50 6.76 -2.50 -13.70
C CYS A 50 5.45 -2.97 -13.04
N VAL A 51 4.66 -3.81 -13.72
CA VAL A 51 3.41 -4.35 -13.18
C VAL A 51 3.67 -5.16 -11.90
N VAL A 52 4.69 -6.02 -11.89
CA VAL A 52 5.06 -6.81 -10.70
C VAL A 52 5.46 -5.89 -9.53
N ILE A 53 6.23 -4.84 -9.79
CA ILE A 53 6.62 -3.86 -8.77
C ILE A 53 5.40 -3.09 -8.25
N CYS A 54 4.49 -2.67 -9.11
CA CYS A 54 3.26 -1.99 -8.67
C CYS A 54 2.40 -2.91 -7.82
N LEU A 55 2.24 -4.18 -8.20
CA LEU A 55 1.49 -5.17 -7.43
C LEU A 55 2.12 -5.44 -6.07
N SER A 56 3.46 -5.55 -6.00
CA SER A 56 4.15 -5.78 -4.73
C SER A 56 3.98 -4.61 -3.76
N ILE A 57 4.04 -3.36 -4.25
CA ILE A 57 3.76 -2.17 -3.45
C ILE A 57 2.30 -2.16 -2.95
N LEU A 58 1.34 -2.53 -3.80
CA LEU A 58 -0.07 -2.62 -3.40
C LEU A 58 -0.29 -3.65 -2.29
N VAL A 59 0.30 -4.84 -2.43
CA VAL A 59 0.23 -5.89 -1.40
C VAL A 59 0.88 -5.41 -0.10
N MET A 60 2.05 -4.78 -0.17
CA MET A 60 2.74 -4.24 1.00
C MET A 60 1.90 -3.19 1.74
N ASN A 61 1.24 -2.28 1.03
CA ASN A 61 0.37 -1.27 1.63
C ASN A 61 -0.82 -1.90 2.37
N ARG A 62 -1.42 -2.96 1.80
CA ARG A 62 -2.50 -3.71 2.47
C ARG A 62 -1.97 -4.42 3.71
N TYR A 63 -0.82 -5.08 3.62
CA TYR A 63 -0.17 -5.74 4.75
C TYR A 63 0.17 -4.77 5.88
N SER A 64 0.70 -3.58 5.56
CA SER A 64 1.03 -2.57 6.57
C SER A 64 -0.21 -2.13 7.36
N LYS A 65 -1.35 -1.93 6.67
CA LYS A 65 -2.63 -1.60 7.32
C LYS A 65 -3.18 -2.75 8.18
N ILE A 66 -3.05 -4.00 7.72
CA ILE A 66 -3.45 -5.17 8.50
C ILE A 66 -2.55 -5.30 9.74
N GLN A 67 -1.24 -5.09 9.59
CA GLN A 67 -0.29 -5.17 10.68
C GLN A 67 -0.55 -4.11 11.75
N SER A 68 -0.82 -2.86 11.36
CA SER A 68 -1.15 -1.81 12.32
C SER A 68 -2.42 -2.15 13.11
N MET A 69 -3.47 -2.62 12.43
CA MET A 69 -4.72 -3.01 13.08
C MET A 69 -4.55 -4.24 13.96
N SER A 70 -3.73 -5.21 13.55
CA SER A 70 -3.41 -6.38 14.36
C SER A 70 -2.60 -6.02 15.61
N SER A 71 -1.71 -5.03 15.52
CA SER A 71 -0.95 -4.54 16.67
C SER A 71 -1.87 -3.84 17.67
N GLU A 72 -2.75 -2.96 17.19
CA GLU A 72 -3.77 -2.30 18.02
C GLU A 72 -4.69 -3.31 18.70
N LEU A 73 -5.18 -4.32 17.95
CA LEU A 73 -6.02 -5.37 18.49
C LEU A 73 -5.29 -6.21 19.56
N LYS A 74 -3.99 -6.47 19.38
CA LYS A 74 -3.18 -7.16 20.39
C LYS A 74 -3.03 -6.32 21.65
N GLU A 75 -2.84 -5.01 21.51
CA GLU A 75 -2.74 -4.10 22.66
C GLU A 75 -4.05 -4.08 23.45
N VAL A 76 -5.18 -3.87 22.78
CA VAL A 76 -6.51 -3.89 23.40
C VAL A 76 -6.77 -5.23 24.09
N LYS A 77 -6.44 -6.35 23.44
CA LYS A 77 -6.59 -7.69 24.02
C LYS A 77 -5.74 -7.86 25.29
N ASN A 78 -4.52 -7.35 25.30
CA ASN A 78 -3.66 -7.38 26.49
C ASN A 78 -4.25 -6.54 27.62
N GLN A 79 -4.78 -5.35 27.32
CA GLN A 79 -5.42 -4.50 28.33
C GLN A 79 -6.63 -5.19 28.95
N VAL A 80 -7.49 -5.83 28.14
CA VAL A 80 -8.63 -6.61 28.64
C VAL A 80 -8.16 -7.75 29.54
N MET A 81 -7.16 -8.52 29.11
CA MET A 81 -6.61 -9.61 29.91
C MET A 81 -6.06 -9.13 31.27
N LEU A 82 -5.37 -7.98 31.30
CA LEU A 82 -4.86 -7.40 32.54
C LEU A 82 -6.01 -6.96 33.46
N ILE A 83 -7.05 -6.33 32.91
CA ILE A 83 -8.22 -5.89 33.68
C ILE A 83 -8.98 -7.10 34.25
N GLU A 84 -9.18 -8.14 33.45
CA GLU A 84 -9.82 -9.39 33.89
C GLU A 84 -9.00 -10.08 34.99
N GLY A 85 -7.68 -10.18 34.81
CA GLY A 85 -6.79 -10.71 35.85
C GLY A 85 -6.87 -9.91 37.15
N ASN A 86 -6.86 -8.58 37.07
CA ASN A 86 -7.01 -7.72 38.25
C ASN A 86 -8.38 -7.90 38.92
N ARG A 87 -9.45 -8.02 38.12
CA ARG A 87 -10.79 -8.29 38.62
C ARG A 87 -10.84 -9.60 39.38
N ASP A 88 -10.25 -10.67 38.85
CA ASP A 88 -10.25 -11.98 39.48
C ASP A 88 -9.44 -11.99 40.78
N VAL A 89 -8.30 -11.30 40.82
CA VAL A 89 -7.51 -11.10 42.05
C VAL A 89 -8.33 -10.36 43.11
N ILE A 90 -8.97 -9.24 42.74
CA ILE A 90 -9.81 -8.47 43.67
C ILE A 90 -10.97 -9.32 44.16
N LYS A 91 -11.64 -10.05 43.27
CA LYS A 91 -12.75 -10.93 43.61
C LYS A 91 -12.32 -12.01 44.60
N SER A 92 -11.22 -12.70 44.35
CA SER A 92 -10.64 -13.69 45.26
C SER A 92 -10.25 -13.06 46.61
N SER A 93 -9.71 -11.84 46.61
CA SER A 93 -9.40 -11.12 47.84
C SER A 93 -10.66 -10.82 48.66
N ILE A 94 -11.75 -10.39 48.01
CA ILE A 94 -13.04 -10.14 48.66
C ILE A 94 -13.61 -11.45 49.22
N GLU A 95 -13.64 -12.51 48.43
CA GLU A 95 -14.14 -13.82 48.86
C GLU A 95 -13.36 -14.34 50.06
N SER A 96 -12.03 -14.22 50.04
CA SER A 96 -11.20 -14.63 51.17
C SER A 96 -11.51 -13.83 52.44
N LYS A 97 -11.76 -12.52 52.33
CA LYS A 97 -12.15 -11.65 53.47
C LYS A 97 -13.55 -11.95 53.99
N LEU A 98 -14.48 -12.35 53.12
CA LEU A 98 -15.85 -12.68 53.47
C LEU A 98 -16.02 -14.11 54.01
N THR A 99 -14.95 -14.91 54.05
CA THR A 99 -15.01 -16.24 54.64
C THR A 99 -15.42 -16.17 56.11
N ASN A 100 -16.36 -17.03 56.55
CA ASN A 100 -16.85 -17.07 57.94
C ASN A 100 -15.73 -17.06 58.98
N LYS A 101 -14.60 -17.75 58.71
CA LYS A 101 -13.43 -17.77 59.59
C LYS A 101 -12.80 -16.38 59.77
N ASN A 102 -12.65 -15.62 58.69
CA ASN A 102 -12.12 -14.25 58.75
C ASN A 102 -13.10 -13.31 59.45
N ILE A 103 -14.40 -13.47 59.18
CA ILE A 103 -15.45 -12.71 59.86
C ILE A 103 -15.43 -12.99 61.36
N GLU A 104 -15.34 -14.26 61.76
CA GLU A 104 -15.24 -14.69 63.16
C GLU A 104 -13.97 -14.15 63.83
N GLU A 105 -12.83 -14.19 63.14
CA GLU A 105 -11.57 -13.66 63.66
C GLU A 105 -11.64 -12.15 63.88
N ILE A 106 -12.18 -11.40 62.92
CA ILE A 106 -12.40 -9.95 63.05
C ILE A 106 -13.38 -9.66 64.19
N ALA A 107 -14.48 -10.40 64.27
CA ALA A 107 -15.48 -10.25 65.31
C ALA A 107 -14.87 -10.47 66.71
N LYS A 108 -14.10 -11.53 66.90
CA LYS A 108 -13.46 -11.82 68.19
C LYS A 108 -12.35 -10.85 68.53
N ASN A 109 -11.41 -10.64 67.60
CA ASN A 109 -10.16 -9.95 67.89
C ASN A 109 -10.30 -8.43 67.81
N ASN A 110 -11.10 -7.92 66.87
CA ASN A 110 -11.25 -6.47 66.67
C ASN A 110 -12.50 -5.90 67.34
N LEU A 111 -13.59 -6.66 67.41
CA LEU A 111 -14.86 -6.21 68.00
C LEU A 111 -15.10 -6.76 69.41
N GLY A 112 -14.22 -7.62 69.92
CA GLY A 112 -14.35 -8.24 71.25
C GLY A 112 -15.58 -9.14 71.38
N MET A 113 -16.15 -9.61 70.28
CA MET A 113 -17.30 -10.50 70.31
C MET A 113 -16.91 -11.89 70.82
N GLN A 114 -17.82 -12.52 71.56
CA GLN A 114 -17.68 -13.89 72.03
C GLN A 114 -18.94 -14.67 71.66
N PHE A 115 -18.80 -15.99 71.53
CA PHE A 115 -19.97 -16.83 71.32
C PHE A 115 -20.90 -16.76 72.54
N PRO A 116 -22.22 -16.68 72.34
CA PRO A 116 -23.16 -16.70 73.44
C PRO A 116 -23.14 -18.05 74.15
N GLU A 117 -23.32 -18.03 75.47
CA GLU A 117 -23.51 -19.24 76.25
C GLU A 117 -24.91 -19.84 76.01
N ASN A 118 -25.08 -21.14 76.28
CA ASN A 118 -26.35 -21.84 76.05
C ASN A 118 -27.54 -21.17 76.76
N ALA A 119 -27.30 -20.54 77.92
CA ALA A 119 -28.32 -19.82 78.68
C ALA A 119 -28.75 -18.48 78.04
N GLN A 120 -28.00 -17.97 77.07
CA GLN A 120 -28.24 -16.68 76.40
C GLN A 120 -28.95 -16.84 75.04
N ILE A 121 -29.22 -18.08 74.60
CA ILE A 121 -29.87 -18.37 73.32
C ILE A 121 -31.39 -18.39 73.51
N MET A 122 -32.11 -17.48 72.85
CA MET A 122 -33.57 -17.44 72.84
C MET A 122 -34.12 -17.74 71.45
N TYR A 123 -34.97 -18.77 71.34
CA TYR A 123 -35.62 -19.12 70.08
C TYR A 123 -36.96 -18.41 69.95
N LEU A 124 -37.12 -17.61 68.89
CA LEU A 124 -38.39 -16.96 68.57
C LEU A 124 -39.21 -17.90 67.67
N LYS A 125 -40.47 -18.18 68.05
CA LYS A 125 -41.44 -18.79 67.15
C LYS A 125 -42.00 -17.70 66.23
N LEU A 126 -41.79 -17.83 64.93
CA LEU A 126 -42.55 -17.05 63.96
C LEU A 126 -43.95 -17.64 63.86
N GLU A 127 -44.97 -16.83 64.13
CA GLU A 127 -46.34 -17.15 63.76
C GLU A 127 -46.49 -16.88 62.25
N GLU A 128 -46.76 -17.92 61.47
CA GLU A 128 -47.11 -17.81 60.06
C GLU A 128 -48.49 -17.14 59.96
N LYS A 129 -48.58 -16.08 59.13
CA LYS A 129 -49.81 -15.32 58.88
C LYS A 129 -50.33 -15.57 57.49
#